data_AF-A0A8B6BF61-F1
#
_entry.id   AF-A0A8B6BF61-F1
#
_cell.length_a   1.000
_cell.length_b   1.000
_cell.length_c   1.000
_cell.angle_alpha   90.00
_cell.angle_beta   90.00
_cell.angle_gamma   90.00
#
_symmetry.space_group_name_H-M   'P 1'
#
loop_
_entity.id
_entity.type
_entity.pdbx_description
1 polymer ?
#
loop_
_entity_poly.entity_id
_entity_poly.type
_entity_poly.pdbx_seq_one_letter_code
_entity_poly.pdbx_strand_id
1 'polypeptide(L)'
;MSVGSDFKFSEPFKLTDQMYDDYHENGFLIIRHMFDKDEIDKIEKCVTSEQFMENRYSLEDKENKIVRVQWKHPGSDITGIAARSEKIVNTCEKVLARSNKCGRLDHHVYDGQNQIAEESRLQSIKERCPHIYAVMERGDVLFLHSNTLHYSSPNRSQMRRLGFLMCYNKATNDSVIKHHHAQYTPIHKVPDSAMKECSNYTDFSGKEFEHPSTNTTMIGRKDLSH
;
A
#
# COMPACT_ATOMS: atom_id res chain seq x y z
N MET A 1 9.71 -9.84 20.73
CA MET A 1 10.26 -10.91 19.88
C MET A 1 9.99 -10.52 18.44
N SER A 2 10.99 -10.54 17.56
CA SER A 2 10.75 -10.39 16.13
C SER A 2 9.91 -11.58 15.68
N VAL A 3 8.74 -11.32 15.13
CA VAL A 3 7.88 -12.34 14.53
C VAL A 3 8.54 -12.64 13.20
N GLY A 4 8.78 -13.90 12.86
CA GLY A 4 9.73 -14.36 11.82
C GLY A 4 9.56 -13.83 10.38
N SER A 5 8.66 -12.88 10.16
CA SER A 5 8.32 -12.20 8.90
C SER A 5 9.29 -11.06 8.48
N ASP A 6 10.56 -11.07 8.88
CA ASP A 6 11.53 -10.00 8.57
C ASP A 6 12.78 -10.56 7.88
N PHE A 7 12.97 -10.20 6.61
CA PHE A 7 14.01 -10.77 5.77
C PHE A 7 14.76 -9.71 4.99
N LYS A 8 16.01 -10.00 4.62
CA LYS A 8 16.82 -9.11 3.78
C LYS A 8 16.68 -9.46 2.31
N PHE A 9 16.55 -8.45 1.47
CA PHE A 9 16.62 -8.59 0.02
C PHE A 9 18.00 -9.10 -0.42
N SER A 10 18.02 -9.95 -1.44
CA SER A 10 19.23 -10.41 -2.12
C SER A 10 18.92 -10.71 -3.58
N GLU A 11 19.89 -10.48 -4.48
CA GLU A 11 19.76 -10.76 -5.91
C GLU A 11 20.44 -12.10 -6.26
N PRO A 12 19.82 -12.96 -7.09
CA PRO A 12 18.46 -12.84 -7.62
C PRO A 12 17.41 -13.06 -6.52
N PHE A 13 16.38 -12.21 -6.47
CA PHE A 13 15.36 -12.31 -5.43
C PHE A 13 14.32 -13.38 -5.77
N LYS A 14 14.05 -14.24 -4.79
CA LYS A 14 12.99 -15.24 -4.87
C LYS A 14 12.31 -15.38 -3.52
N LEU A 15 10.99 -15.24 -3.51
CA LEU A 15 10.20 -15.54 -2.32
C LEU A 15 10.36 -17.03 -1.99
N THR A 16 10.94 -17.32 -0.82
CA THR A 16 11.15 -18.68 -0.30
C THR A 16 9.87 -19.24 0.31
N ASP A 17 9.81 -20.54 0.52
CA ASP A 17 8.67 -21.18 1.17
C ASP A 17 8.52 -20.70 2.61
N GLN A 18 9.64 -20.47 3.32
CA GLN A 18 9.61 -19.88 4.67
C GLN A 18 8.98 -18.48 4.69
N MET A 19 9.37 -17.59 3.76
CA MET A 19 8.79 -16.25 3.68
C MET A 19 7.28 -16.30 3.35
N TYR A 20 6.88 -17.26 2.51
CA TYR A 20 5.49 -17.49 2.16
C TYR A 20 4.69 -17.98 3.38
N ASP A 21 5.21 -18.98 4.10
CA ASP A 21 4.57 -19.52 5.29
C ASP A 21 4.44 -18.45 6.39
N ASP A 22 5.48 -17.63 6.59
CA ASP A 22 5.45 -16.52 7.55
C ASP A 22 4.44 -15.43 7.15
N TYR A 23 4.31 -15.11 5.86
CA TYR A 23 3.24 -14.24 5.39
C TYR A 23 1.85 -14.83 5.67
N HIS A 24 1.68 -16.13 5.42
CA HIS A 24 0.40 -16.81 5.60
C HIS A 24 -0.03 -16.97 7.05
N GLU A 25 0.93 -17.15 7.95
CA GLU A 25 0.66 -17.29 9.38
C GLU A 25 0.49 -15.91 10.03
N ASN A 26 1.40 -14.97 9.76
CA ASN A 26 1.42 -13.69 10.45
C ASN A 26 0.59 -12.60 9.74
N GLY A 27 0.21 -12.82 8.49
CA GLY A 27 -0.54 -11.86 7.67
C GLY A 27 0.30 -10.69 7.14
N PHE A 28 1.63 -10.76 7.28
CA PHE A 28 2.55 -9.77 6.75
C PHE A 28 3.96 -10.33 6.51
N LEU A 29 4.73 -9.62 5.70
CA LEU A 29 6.13 -9.91 5.38
C LEU A 29 6.88 -8.58 5.15
N ILE A 30 8.02 -8.40 5.81
CA ILE A 30 8.94 -7.27 5.61
C ILE A 30 10.16 -7.76 4.84
N ILE A 31 10.45 -7.10 3.71
CA ILE A 31 11.68 -7.32 2.95
C ILE A 31 12.54 -6.05 3.03
N ARG A 32 13.67 -6.16 3.74
CA ARG A 32 14.63 -5.07 3.97
C ARG A 32 15.42 -4.77 2.71
N HIS A 33 15.58 -3.49 2.40
CA HIS A 33 16.31 -2.98 1.24
C HIS A 33 15.84 -3.61 -0.08
N MET A 34 14.53 -3.83 -0.23
CA MET A 34 13.97 -4.37 -1.47
C MET A 34 14.10 -3.39 -2.64
N PHE A 35 14.00 -2.09 -2.34
CA PHE A 35 14.49 -1.05 -3.23
C PHE A 35 15.86 -0.59 -2.74
N ASP A 36 16.82 -0.55 -3.66
CA ASP A 36 18.12 0.04 -3.37
C ASP A 36 18.02 1.57 -3.27
N LYS A 37 19.15 2.21 -2.93
CA LYS A 37 19.21 3.66 -2.75
C LYS A 37 18.84 4.42 -4.03
N ASP A 38 19.30 3.99 -5.19
CA ASP A 38 19.02 4.68 -6.46
C ASP A 38 17.53 4.54 -6.82
N GLU A 39 16.98 3.35 -6.67
CA GLU A 39 15.56 3.08 -6.93
C GLU A 39 14.65 3.91 -6.02
N ILE A 40 14.91 3.94 -4.71
CA ILE A 40 14.06 4.68 -3.76
C ILE A 40 14.19 6.19 -3.94
N ASP A 41 15.38 6.69 -4.30
CA ASP A 41 15.59 8.11 -4.56
C ASP A 41 14.87 8.56 -5.84
N LYS A 42 14.83 7.71 -6.87
CA LYS A 42 14.03 7.95 -8.09
C LYS A 42 12.54 8.01 -7.79
N ILE A 43 12.02 7.07 -6.99
CA ILE A 43 10.61 7.08 -6.55
C ILE A 43 10.33 8.36 -5.77
N GLU A 44 11.15 8.71 -4.77
CA GLU A 44 10.95 9.92 -3.97
C GLU A 44 10.96 11.17 -4.85
N LYS A 45 11.94 11.30 -5.76
CA LYS A 45 12.03 12.43 -6.69
C LYS A 45 10.75 12.60 -7.50
N CYS A 46 10.18 11.50 -8.01
CA CYS A 46 8.94 11.53 -8.75
C CYS A 46 7.75 11.97 -7.87
N VAL A 47 7.53 11.29 -6.74
CA VAL A 47 6.32 11.52 -5.92
C VAL A 47 6.35 12.83 -5.13
N THR A 48 7.50 13.51 -5.12
CA THR A 48 7.66 14.83 -4.47
C THR A 48 7.80 15.97 -5.47
N SER A 49 7.76 15.67 -6.77
CA SER A 49 7.75 16.68 -7.83
C SER A 49 6.48 17.52 -7.79
N GLU A 50 6.56 18.76 -8.27
CA GLU A 50 5.41 19.67 -8.33
C GLU A 50 4.28 19.08 -9.17
N GLN A 51 4.61 18.54 -10.34
CA GLN A 51 3.64 17.94 -11.28
C GLN A 51 2.89 16.76 -10.66
N PHE A 52 3.58 15.90 -9.91
CA PHE A 52 2.91 14.80 -9.23
C PHE A 52 2.01 15.33 -8.10
N MET A 53 2.52 16.30 -7.34
CA MET A 53 1.85 16.88 -6.19
C MET A 53 0.68 17.80 -6.55
N GLU A 54 0.51 18.23 -7.81
CA GLU A 54 -0.70 18.92 -8.28
C GLU A 54 -1.96 18.08 -8.07
N ASN A 55 -1.83 16.75 -8.05
CA ASN A 55 -2.94 15.81 -7.86
C ASN A 55 -3.25 15.51 -6.37
N ARG A 56 -2.64 16.26 -5.44
CA ARG A 56 -2.79 16.01 -4.00
C ARG A 56 -4.13 16.49 -3.46
N TYR A 57 -4.63 15.79 -2.46
CA TYR A 57 -5.71 16.24 -1.60
C TYR A 57 -5.35 15.99 -0.13
N SER A 58 -5.97 16.75 0.76
CA SER A 58 -5.80 16.57 2.20
C SER A 58 -7.00 15.85 2.80
N LEU A 59 -6.73 14.89 3.66
CA LEU A 59 -7.68 14.36 4.62
C LEU A 59 -7.25 14.90 5.98
N GLU A 60 -8.11 15.70 6.59
CA GLU A 60 -7.88 16.29 7.89
C GLU A 60 -8.89 15.70 8.89
N ASP A 61 -8.40 15.15 9.99
CA ASP A 61 -9.20 14.90 11.18
C ASP A 61 -8.77 15.89 12.29
N LYS A 62 -9.37 15.79 13.48
CA LYS A 62 -9.11 16.71 14.60
C LYS A 62 -7.62 16.76 15.03
N GLU A 63 -6.82 15.74 14.71
CA GLU A 63 -5.44 15.59 15.20
C GLU A 63 -4.39 15.37 14.10
N ASN A 64 -4.77 15.00 12.88
CA ASN A 64 -3.87 14.59 11.83
C ASN A 64 -4.23 15.22 10.48
N LYS A 65 -3.20 15.71 9.79
CA LYS A 65 -3.27 16.11 8.38
C LYS A 65 -2.51 15.09 7.54
N ILE A 66 -3.24 14.40 6.67
CA ILE A 66 -2.68 13.48 5.68
C ILE A 66 -2.78 14.13 4.31
N VAL A 67 -1.65 14.33 3.65
CA VAL A 67 -1.62 14.68 2.22
C VAL A 67 -1.50 13.39 1.43
N ARG A 68 -2.42 13.18 0.48
CA ARG A 68 -2.49 11.97 -0.34
C ARG A 68 -2.56 12.34 -1.82
N VAL A 69 -1.88 11.54 -2.64
CA VAL A 69 -2.13 11.44 -4.08
C VAL A 69 -2.55 9.99 -4.32
N GLN A 70 -3.66 9.78 -5.02
CA GLN A 70 -4.18 8.46 -5.34
C GLN A 70 -4.44 8.39 -6.84
N TRP A 71 -4.15 7.26 -7.46
CA TRP A 71 -4.38 7.06 -8.88
C TRP A 71 -4.68 5.60 -9.18
N LYS A 72 -5.26 5.35 -10.35
CA LYS A 72 -5.39 4.04 -10.97
C LYS A 72 -4.34 3.86 -12.04
N HIS A 73 -3.99 2.59 -12.24
CA HIS A 73 -3.05 2.10 -13.24
C HIS A 73 -1.59 2.54 -13.01
N PRO A 74 -0.61 1.65 -13.22
CA PRO A 74 0.78 1.93 -12.90
C PRO A 74 1.37 3.06 -13.76
N GLY A 75 0.98 3.24 -15.03
CA GLY A 75 1.67 4.17 -15.94
C GLY A 75 3.08 3.69 -16.34
N SER A 76 3.83 4.54 -17.03
CA SER A 76 5.19 4.25 -17.53
C SER A 76 6.32 4.95 -16.77
N ASP A 77 5.99 5.85 -15.83
CA ASP A 77 6.93 6.53 -14.94
C ASP A 77 7.49 5.57 -13.87
N ILE A 78 8.48 6.03 -13.11
CA ILE A 78 9.16 5.23 -12.10
C ILE A 78 8.21 4.59 -11.08
N THR A 79 7.11 5.23 -10.68
CA THR A 79 6.16 4.62 -9.73
C THR A 79 5.40 3.46 -10.38
N GLY A 80 5.15 3.55 -11.69
CA GLY A 80 4.58 2.49 -12.50
C GLY A 80 5.52 1.34 -12.77
N ILE A 81 6.80 1.63 -13.00
CA ILE A 81 7.84 0.61 -13.12
C ILE A 81 8.03 -0.12 -11.79
N ALA A 82 8.05 0.61 -10.66
CA ALA A 82 8.16 0.00 -9.33
C ALA A 82 7.05 -1.02 -9.07
N ALA A 83 5.80 -0.63 -9.36
CA ALA A 83 4.64 -1.51 -9.21
C ALA A 83 4.61 -2.72 -10.16
N ARG A 84 5.43 -2.69 -11.23
CA ARG A 84 5.52 -3.76 -12.24
C ARG A 84 6.82 -4.54 -12.21
N SER A 85 7.77 -4.13 -11.37
CA SER A 85 9.07 -4.79 -11.24
C SER A 85 8.91 -6.26 -10.83
N GLU A 86 9.79 -7.12 -11.34
CA GLU A 86 9.74 -8.56 -11.12
C GLU A 86 9.76 -8.92 -9.64
N LYS A 87 10.64 -8.28 -8.85
CA LYS A 87 10.71 -8.52 -7.39
C LYS A 87 9.38 -8.25 -6.68
N ILE A 88 8.65 -7.20 -7.07
CA ILE A 88 7.36 -6.87 -6.46
C ILE A 88 6.28 -7.82 -6.97
N VAL A 89 6.12 -7.94 -8.29
CA VAL A 89 5.04 -8.73 -8.89
C VAL A 89 5.15 -10.21 -8.51
N ASN A 90 6.34 -10.80 -8.60
CA ASN A 90 6.54 -12.21 -8.24
C ASN A 90 6.24 -12.48 -6.75
N THR A 91 6.50 -11.50 -5.88
CA THR A 91 6.14 -11.60 -4.45
C THR A 91 4.63 -11.55 -4.28
N CYS A 92 3.98 -10.54 -4.84
CA CYS A 92 2.53 -10.35 -4.78
C CYS A 92 1.74 -11.55 -5.34
N GLU A 93 2.15 -12.10 -6.49
CA GLU A 93 1.53 -13.28 -7.10
C GLU A 93 1.49 -14.48 -6.14
N LYS A 94 2.61 -14.73 -5.45
CA LYS A 94 2.70 -15.81 -4.48
C LYS A 94 1.91 -15.52 -3.21
N VAL A 95 2.12 -14.38 -2.56
CA VAL A 95 1.48 -14.11 -1.26
C VAL A 95 -0.04 -13.93 -1.35
N LEU A 96 -0.57 -13.45 -2.49
CA LEU A 96 -2.02 -13.42 -2.74
C LEU A 96 -2.59 -14.82 -2.93
N ALA A 97 -1.79 -15.81 -3.33
CA ALA A 97 -2.26 -17.18 -3.40
C ALA A 97 -2.60 -17.71 -1.99
N ARG A 98 -3.91 -17.79 -1.68
CA ARG A 98 -4.49 -18.42 -0.47
C ARG A 98 -4.53 -17.54 0.78
N SER A 99 -4.46 -16.22 0.60
CA SER A 99 -4.29 -15.26 1.70
C SER A 99 -5.54 -15.06 2.57
N ASN A 100 -6.69 -15.61 2.18
CA ASN A 100 -8.04 -15.38 2.70
C ASN A 100 -8.37 -15.86 4.14
N LYS A 101 -7.38 -16.09 5.02
CA LYS A 101 -7.57 -16.88 6.26
C LYS A 101 -8.29 -16.19 7.43
N CYS A 102 -8.39 -14.86 7.47
CA CYS A 102 -8.92 -14.16 8.66
C CYS A 102 -10.39 -13.71 8.58
N GLY A 103 -11.08 -13.96 7.46
CA GLY A 103 -12.41 -13.39 7.26
C GLY A 103 -12.39 -11.86 7.16
N ARG A 104 -13.49 -11.28 6.66
CA ARG A 104 -13.59 -9.85 6.38
C ARG A 104 -14.00 -9.12 7.66
N LEU A 105 -13.21 -8.13 8.08
CA LEU A 105 -13.64 -7.14 9.08
C LEU A 105 -14.19 -5.93 8.34
N ASP A 106 -15.40 -5.52 8.72
CA ASP A 106 -16.04 -4.32 8.19
C ASP A 106 -15.31 -3.07 8.70
N HIS A 107 -15.08 -2.12 7.80
CA HIS A 107 -14.57 -0.80 8.16
C HIS A 107 -15.77 0.10 8.42
N HIS A 108 -15.87 0.62 9.64
CA HIS A 108 -16.86 1.63 9.97
C HIS A 108 -16.24 3.03 9.90
N VAL A 109 -17.05 4.01 9.55
CA VAL A 109 -16.69 5.43 9.61
C VAL A 109 -17.37 6.01 10.85
N TYR A 110 -16.60 6.54 11.79
CA TYR A 110 -17.12 7.24 12.97
C TYR A 110 -16.56 8.67 13.00
N ASP A 111 -17.44 9.66 13.21
CA ASP A 111 -17.14 11.06 13.54
C ASP A 111 -15.85 11.64 12.92
N GLY A 112 -15.78 11.71 11.59
CA GLY A 112 -14.66 12.32 10.86
C GLY A 112 -13.36 11.49 10.80
N GLN A 113 -13.31 10.33 11.45
CA GLN A 113 -12.18 9.40 11.38
C GLN A 113 -12.42 8.31 10.33
N ASN A 114 -11.43 8.07 9.48
CA ASN A 114 -11.52 7.05 8.44
C ASN A 114 -11.14 5.66 8.98
N GLN A 115 -11.93 4.64 8.63
CA GLN A 115 -11.54 3.22 8.66
C GLN A 115 -11.17 2.66 10.05
N ILE A 116 -12.15 2.65 10.97
CA ILE A 116 -11.95 2.13 12.33
C ILE A 116 -12.55 0.72 12.42
N ALA A 117 -11.80 -0.19 13.06
CA ALA A 117 -12.31 -1.48 13.51
C ALA A 117 -13.14 -1.30 14.79
N GLU A 118 -14.25 -2.02 14.94
CA GLU A 118 -15.10 -1.97 16.14
C GLU A 118 -14.27 -2.15 17.43
N GLU A 119 -14.38 -1.21 18.38
CA GLU A 119 -13.51 -1.16 19.58
C GLU A 119 -13.64 -2.42 20.45
N SER A 120 -14.86 -2.93 20.62
CA SER A 120 -15.14 -4.17 21.37
C SER A 120 -14.38 -5.38 20.80
N ARG A 121 -14.33 -5.49 19.47
CA ARG A 121 -13.56 -6.51 18.74
C ARG A 121 -12.07 -6.25 18.86
N LEU A 122 -11.64 -5.00 18.76
CA LEU A 122 -10.23 -4.63 18.86
C LEU A 122 -9.64 -5.02 20.21
N GLN A 123 -10.35 -4.79 21.32
CA GLN A 123 -9.90 -5.20 22.66
C GLN A 123 -9.76 -6.72 22.74
N SER A 124 -10.77 -7.47 22.30
CA SER A 124 -10.73 -8.94 22.27
C SER A 124 -9.59 -9.50 21.39
N ILE A 125 -9.27 -8.81 20.30
CA ILE A 125 -8.18 -9.19 19.39
C ILE A 125 -6.82 -8.90 20.03
N LYS A 126 -6.63 -7.76 20.70
CA LYS A 126 -5.37 -7.39 21.37
C LYS A 126 -4.97 -8.38 22.47
N GLU A 127 -5.92 -9.06 23.10
CA GLU A 127 -5.66 -10.11 24.09
C GLU A 127 -5.04 -11.37 23.47
N ARG A 128 -5.24 -11.61 22.17
CA ARG A 128 -4.90 -12.86 21.49
C ARG A 128 -3.86 -12.70 20.39
N CYS A 129 -3.77 -11.51 19.81
CA CYS A 129 -2.90 -11.19 18.70
C CYS A 129 -1.85 -10.18 19.15
N PRO A 130 -0.55 -10.51 19.06
CA PRO A 130 0.50 -9.58 19.45
C PRO A 130 0.48 -8.33 18.57
N HIS A 131 0.63 -7.16 19.19
CA HIS A 131 0.85 -5.92 18.47
C HIS A 131 2.33 -5.80 18.07
N ILE A 132 2.59 -5.68 16.77
CA ILE A 132 3.94 -5.67 16.19
C ILE A 132 4.21 -4.32 15.54
N TYR A 133 5.33 -3.70 15.89
CA TYR A 133 5.77 -2.45 15.26
C TYR A 133 6.61 -2.75 14.01
N ALA A 134 6.08 -2.40 12.83
CA ALA A 134 6.82 -2.45 11.57
C ALA A 134 7.71 -1.20 11.41
N VAL A 135 8.83 -1.15 12.13
CA VAL A 135 9.84 -0.10 11.96
C VAL A 135 10.63 -0.38 10.69
N MET A 136 10.62 0.56 9.75
CA MET A 136 11.18 0.40 8.40
C MET A 136 12.16 1.53 8.05
N GLU A 137 13.21 1.18 7.32
CA GLU A 137 14.14 2.12 6.72
C GLU A 137 13.75 2.43 5.27
N ARG A 138 14.42 3.41 4.66
CA ARG A 138 14.23 3.73 3.24
C ARG A 138 14.58 2.51 2.39
N GLY A 139 13.68 2.16 1.48
CA GLY A 139 13.84 1.01 0.57
C GLY A 139 13.30 -0.31 1.12
N ASP A 140 12.89 -0.37 2.39
CA ASP A 140 12.17 -1.52 2.92
C ASP A 140 10.74 -1.59 2.36
N VAL A 141 10.22 -2.81 2.20
CA VAL A 141 8.86 -3.06 1.72
C VAL A 141 8.12 -3.96 2.71
N LEU A 142 6.94 -3.50 3.14
CA LEU A 142 5.98 -4.30 3.90
C LEU A 142 4.90 -4.82 2.94
N PHE A 143 4.86 -6.14 2.75
CA PHE A 143 3.72 -6.84 2.18
C PHE A 143 2.72 -7.13 3.29
N LEU A 144 1.50 -6.67 3.11
CA LEU A 144 0.45 -6.76 4.13
C LEU A 144 -0.78 -7.44 3.53
N HIS A 145 -1.33 -8.42 4.26
CA HIS A 145 -2.58 -9.02 3.87
C HIS A 145 -3.76 -8.05 4.10
N SER A 146 -4.75 -8.05 3.21
CA SER A 146 -5.87 -7.10 3.24
C SER A 146 -6.73 -7.19 4.50
N ASN A 147 -6.70 -8.34 5.20
CA ASN A 147 -7.45 -8.55 6.44
C ASN A 147 -6.57 -8.39 7.69
N THR A 148 -5.28 -8.07 7.55
CA THR A 148 -4.41 -7.80 8.70
C THR A 148 -4.77 -6.44 9.27
N LEU A 149 -5.19 -6.41 10.54
CA LEU A 149 -5.43 -5.16 11.25
C LEU A 149 -4.12 -4.39 11.38
N HIS A 150 -4.14 -3.14 10.92
CA HIS A 150 -2.97 -2.27 10.93
C HIS A 150 -3.42 -0.83 11.13
N TYR A 151 -2.55 -0.05 11.73
CA TYR A 151 -2.72 1.38 11.83
C TYR A 151 -1.35 2.04 11.87
N SER A 152 -1.33 3.35 11.65
CA SER A 152 -0.12 4.14 11.81
C SER A 152 -0.30 5.12 12.96
N SER A 153 0.69 5.24 13.84
CA SER A 153 0.68 6.27 14.88
C SER A 153 0.84 7.67 14.27
N PRO A 154 0.34 8.73 14.94
CA PRO A 154 0.57 10.12 14.56
C PRO A 154 2.06 10.43 14.39
N ASN A 155 2.40 11.18 13.35
CA ASN A 155 3.77 11.65 13.15
C ASN A 155 4.02 12.88 14.04
N ARG A 156 4.82 12.73 15.09
CA ARG A 156 5.19 13.81 16.02
C ARG A 156 6.58 14.41 15.73
N SER A 157 7.21 14.00 14.63
CA SER A 157 8.53 14.52 14.24
C SER A 157 8.42 15.74 13.33
N GLN A 158 9.53 16.46 13.17
CA GLN A 158 9.63 17.57 12.20
C GLN A 158 9.80 17.08 10.75
N MET A 159 9.97 15.77 10.56
CA MET A 159 10.21 15.16 9.25
C MET A 159 8.91 14.55 8.73
N ARG A 160 8.64 14.72 7.43
CA ARG A 160 7.52 14.03 6.80
C ARG A 160 7.76 12.51 6.81
N ARG A 161 6.70 11.74 7.07
CA ARG A 161 6.68 10.30 6.81
C ARG A 161 6.05 10.07 5.45
N LEU A 162 6.87 9.73 4.45
CA LEU A 162 6.42 9.41 3.09
C LEU A 162 6.13 7.91 2.97
N GLY A 163 4.95 7.56 2.48
CA GLY A 163 4.57 6.18 2.18
C GLY A 163 4.18 6.05 0.71
N PHE A 164 4.68 5.00 0.05
CA PHE A 164 4.28 4.61 -1.29
C PHE A 164 3.55 3.26 -1.20
N LEU A 165 2.25 3.26 -1.51
CA LEU A 165 1.38 2.10 -1.34
C LEU A 165 0.98 1.55 -2.72
N MET A 166 1.14 0.24 -2.88
CA MET A 166 0.72 -0.50 -4.07
C MET A 166 -0.28 -1.57 -3.63
N CYS A 167 -1.47 -1.55 -4.23
CA CYS A 167 -2.53 -2.50 -3.90
C CYS A 167 -2.71 -3.50 -5.05
N TYR A 168 -2.62 -4.78 -4.74
CA TYR A 168 -2.78 -5.87 -5.70
C TYR A 168 -4.01 -6.71 -5.36
N ASN A 169 -4.70 -7.17 -6.40
CA ASN A 169 -5.79 -8.14 -6.29
C ASN A 169 -5.57 -9.25 -7.31
N LYS A 170 -6.12 -10.44 -7.03
CA LYS A 170 -6.18 -11.51 -8.03
C LYS A 170 -7.07 -11.08 -9.19
N ALA A 171 -6.71 -11.46 -10.42
CA ALA A 171 -7.55 -11.24 -11.60
C ALA A 171 -8.97 -11.83 -11.44
N THR A 172 -9.10 -12.91 -10.67
CA THR A 172 -10.39 -13.55 -10.36
C THR A 172 -11.18 -12.85 -9.25
N ASN A 173 -10.61 -11.83 -8.60
CA ASN A 173 -11.24 -11.00 -7.57
C ASN A 173 -11.47 -9.58 -8.11
N ASP A 174 -12.04 -9.50 -9.31
CA ASP A 174 -12.43 -8.22 -9.90
C ASP A 174 -13.67 -7.66 -9.19
N SER A 175 -13.68 -6.35 -8.97
CA SER A 175 -14.80 -5.71 -8.27
C SER A 175 -16.05 -5.76 -9.15
N VAL A 176 -17.12 -6.37 -8.63
CA VAL A 176 -18.44 -6.40 -9.28
C VAL A 176 -19.02 -5.00 -9.38
N ILE A 177 -18.82 -4.17 -8.34
CA ILE A 177 -19.33 -2.80 -8.27
C ILE A 177 -18.22 -1.84 -8.73
N LYS A 178 -18.52 -1.02 -9.73
CA LYS A 178 -17.63 0.06 -10.16
C LYS A 178 -17.53 1.13 -9.07
N HIS A 179 -16.31 1.50 -8.71
CA HIS A 179 -16.01 2.53 -7.70
C HIS A 179 -14.62 3.15 -7.97
N HIS A 180 -14.08 3.86 -6.99
CA HIS A 180 -12.84 4.65 -7.12
C HIS A 180 -11.54 3.81 -7.13
N HIS A 181 -11.57 2.51 -6.85
CA HIS A 181 -10.43 1.63 -7.13
C HIS A 181 -10.55 1.04 -8.54
N ALA A 182 -9.40 0.75 -9.16
CA ALA A 182 -9.37 0.15 -10.49
C ALA A 182 -10.05 -1.22 -10.50
N GLN A 183 -10.85 -1.49 -11.53
CA GLN A 183 -11.20 -2.87 -11.90
C GLN A 183 -9.97 -3.57 -12.49
N TYR A 184 -10.05 -4.89 -12.62
CA TYR A 184 -8.95 -5.69 -13.12
C TYR A 184 -8.36 -5.11 -14.40
N THR A 185 -7.07 -4.81 -14.35
CA THR A 185 -6.25 -4.40 -15.49
C THR A 185 -5.02 -5.31 -15.52
N PRO A 186 -4.73 -5.98 -16.64
CA PRO A 186 -3.53 -6.80 -16.75
C PRO A 186 -2.28 -6.00 -16.40
N ILE A 187 -1.45 -6.56 -15.52
CA ILE A 187 -0.17 -5.97 -15.14
C ILE A 187 0.90 -6.57 -16.05
N HIS A 188 1.55 -5.72 -16.85
CA HIS A 188 2.69 -6.14 -17.67
C HIS A 188 3.99 -6.00 -16.87
N LYS A 189 4.44 -7.13 -16.32
CA LYS A 189 5.69 -7.23 -15.55
C LYS A 189 6.89 -6.75 -16.36
N VAL A 190 7.82 -6.06 -15.70
CA VAL A 190 9.07 -5.53 -16.29
C VAL A 190 10.27 -6.03 -15.47
N PRO A 191 11.44 -6.25 -16.09
CA PRO A 191 12.64 -6.69 -15.36
C PRO A 191 13.02 -5.66 -14.29
N ASP A 192 13.65 -6.10 -13.21
CA ASP A 192 14.09 -5.20 -12.13
C ASP A 192 15.07 -4.12 -12.64
N SER A 193 15.85 -4.40 -13.70
CA SER A 193 16.74 -3.41 -14.32
C SER A 193 16.00 -2.19 -14.88
N ALA A 194 14.71 -2.33 -15.21
CA ALA A 194 13.89 -1.22 -15.70
C ALA A 194 13.78 -0.09 -14.67
N MET A 195 13.86 -0.37 -13.37
CA MET A 195 13.90 0.67 -12.33
C MET A 195 15.17 1.53 -12.43
N LYS A 196 16.30 0.89 -12.73
CA LYS A 196 17.59 1.56 -12.90
C LYS A 196 17.63 2.34 -14.21
N GLU A 197 17.05 1.80 -15.27
CA GLU A 197 17.00 2.40 -16.61
C GLU A 197 15.94 3.51 -16.76
N CYS A 198 14.90 3.52 -15.92
CA CYS A 198 13.80 4.48 -16.04
C CYS A 198 14.28 5.92 -15.85
N SER A 199 14.04 6.75 -16.87
CA SER A 199 14.26 8.19 -16.85
C SER A 199 12.98 9.01 -16.90
N ASN A 200 11.81 8.36 -16.90
CA ASN A 200 10.51 9.04 -16.90
C ASN A 200 10.07 9.34 -15.46
N TYR A 201 10.07 10.62 -15.10
CA TYR A 201 9.67 11.12 -13.78
C TYR A 201 8.46 12.05 -13.81
N THR A 202 7.97 12.39 -15.00
CA THR A 202 7.04 13.53 -15.20
C THR A 202 5.93 13.25 -16.19
N ASP A 203 6.07 12.25 -17.06
CA ASP A 203 4.98 11.82 -17.93
C ASP A 203 4.15 10.77 -17.20
N PHE A 204 3.00 11.23 -16.71
CA PHE A 204 2.01 10.41 -16.00
C PHE A 204 0.90 9.90 -16.91
N SER A 205 1.10 9.92 -18.23
CA SER A 205 0.15 9.38 -19.20
C SER A 205 -0.26 7.94 -18.84
N GLY A 206 -1.56 7.68 -18.89
CA GLY A 206 -2.13 6.38 -18.52
C GLY A 206 -2.35 6.18 -17.01
N LYS A 207 -1.98 7.14 -16.15
CA LYS A 207 -2.52 7.19 -14.79
C LYS A 207 -3.86 7.93 -14.79
N GLU A 208 -4.80 7.41 -14.03
CA GLU A 208 -6.05 8.13 -13.72
C GLU A 208 -5.98 8.62 -12.27
N PHE A 209 -5.66 9.90 -12.05
CA PHE A 209 -5.60 10.47 -10.71
C PHE A 209 -7.01 10.66 -10.13
N GLU A 210 -7.16 10.29 -8.86
CA GLU A 210 -8.42 10.35 -8.13
C GLU A 210 -8.44 11.55 -7.19
N HIS A 211 -9.55 12.30 -7.22
CA HIS A 211 -9.80 13.38 -6.28
C HIS A 211 -11.04 13.07 -5.43
N PRO A 212 -11.08 13.41 -4.12
CA PRO A 212 -12.23 13.09 -3.26
C PRO A 212 -13.56 13.63 -3.77
N SER A 213 -13.54 14.73 -4.54
CA SER A 213 -14.74 15.34 -5.14
C SER A 213 -15.39 14.48 -6.22
N THR A 214 -14.68 13.50 -6.78
CA THR A 214 -15.22 12.56 -7.80
C THR A 214 -15.55 11.19 -7.21
N ASN A 215 -15.30 10.99 -5.91
CA ASN A 215 -15.47 9.70 -5.25
C ASN A 215 -16.86 9.56 -4.61
N THR A 216 -17.73 8.77 -5.23
CA THR A 216 -19.12 8.53 -4.77
C THR A 216 -19.23 7.93 -3.38
N THR A 217 -18.20 7.25 -2.86
CA THR A 217 -18.14 6.73 -1.48
C THR A 217 -17.78 7.80 -0.45
N MET A 218 -17.28 8.95 -0.90
CA MET A 218 -17.02 10.15 -0.09
C MET A 218 -18.13 11.20 -0.21
N ILE A 219 -18.94 11.14 -1.28
CA ILE A 219 -20.03 12.10 -1.56
C ILE A 219 -21.25 11.84 -0.66
N GLY A 220 -21.54 10.59 -0.27
CA GLY A 220 -22.57 10.25 0.73
C GLY A 220 -22.19 10.55 2.19
N ARG A 221 -21.29 11.51 2.42
CA ARG A 221 -20.79 11.92 3.74
C ARG A 221 -21.38 13.26 4.21
N LYS A 222 -22.35 13.83 3.50
CA LYS A 222 -23.00 15.11 3.87
C LYS A 222 -24.41 14.96 4.43
N ASP A 223 -24.94 13.75 4.44
CA ASP A 223 -26.37 13.46 4.59
C ASP A 223 -26.70 12.58 5.80
N LEU A 224 -25.72 12.30 6.68
CA LEU A 224 -25.93 11.54 7.92
C LEU A 224 -25.71 12.38 9.20
N SER A 225 -25.77 13.70 9.12
CA SER A 225 -25.86 14.56 10.31
C SER A 225 -27.33 14.82 10.68
N HIS A 226 -27.97 13.84 11.33
CA HIS A 226 -29.16 14.04 12.15
C HIS A 226 -28.93 13.44 13.53
#